data_AF-A0A959L832-F1
#
_entry.id   AF-A0A959L832-F1
#
_cell.length_a   1.000
_cell.length_b   1.000
_cell.length_c   1.000
_cell.angle_alpha   90.00
_cell.angle_beta   90.00
_cell.angle_gamma   90.00
#
_symmetry.space_group_name_H-M   'P 1'
#
loop_
_entity.id
_entity.type
_entity.pdbx_description
1 polymer ?
#
loop_
_entity_poly.entity_id
_entity_poly.type
_entity_poly.pdbx_seq_one_letter_code
_entity_poly.pdbx_strand_id
1 'polypeptide(L)'
;AAIHKILEAITDYHIYGIQTTLPLGNFVFQNSSFKDGNYDTHFLQKNYSPEVMKKSLWPKVEAAAFAIALERLKFINKPQENMVSEAWRKARR
;
A
#
# COMPACT_ATOMS: atom_id res chain seq x y z
N ALA A 1 -18.27 -5.96 9.85
CA ALA A 1 -18.95 -4.71 10.28
C ALA A 1 -18.94 -3.68 9.16
N ALA A 2 -19.85 -2.70 9.15
CA ALA A 2 -20.04 -1.75 8.04
C ALA A 2 -18.79 -0.91 7.70
N ILE A 3 -18.03 -0.47 8.71
CA ILE A 3 -16.79 0.31 8.51
C ILE A 3 -15.77 -0.44 7.66
N HIS A 4 -15.61 -1.75 7.87
CA HIS A 4 -14.68 -2.56 7.09
C HIS A 4 -15.06 -2.59 5.60
N LYS A 5 -16.36 -2.73 5.29
CA LYS A 5 -16.85 -2.72 3.91
C LYS A 5 -16.58 -1.39 3.21
N ILE A 6 -16.68 -0.28 3.95
CA ILE A 6 -16.37 1.05 3.41
C ILE A 6 -14.87 1.19 3.14
N LEU A 7 -14.01 0.73 4.06
CA LEU A 7 -12.56 0.77 3.85
C LEU A 7 -12.11 -0.06 2.64
N GLU A 8 -12.73 -1.23 2.47
CA GLU A 8 -12.51 -2.12 1.33
C GLU A 8 -12.99 -1.46 0.04
N ALA A 9 -14.21 -0.92 0.02
CA ALA A 9 -14.73 -0.17 -1.13
C ALA A 9 -13.86 1.05 -1.50
N ILE A 10 -13.32 1.78 -0.52
CA ILE A 10 -12.40 2.90 -0.80
C ILE A 10 -11.09 2.41 -1.42
N THR A 11 -10.59 1.24 -0.98
CA THR A 11 -9.36 0.63 -1.48
C THR A 11 -9.52 0.15 -2.92
N ASP A 12 -10.69 -0.42 -3.25
CA ASP A 12 -10.98 -0.93 -4.59
C ASP A 12 -11.31 0.17 -5.61
N TYR A 13 -11.68 1.36 -5.13
CA TYR A 13 -12.12 2.47 -5.98
C TYR A 13 -10.95 3.29 -6.51
N HIS A 14 -10.62 3.09 -7.79
CA HIS A 14 -9.51 3.75 -8.46
C HIS A 14 -9.97 4.97 -9.27
N ILE A 15 -9.41 6.15 -8.98
CA ILE A 15 -9.65 7.40 -9.71
C ILE A 15 -8.31 7.95 -10.18
N TYR A 16 -8.24 8.34 -11.46
CA TYR A 16 -7.03 8.92 -12.08
C TYR A 16 -7.32 10.33 -12.59
N GLY A 17 -6.29 11.18 -12.56
CA GLY A 17 -6.31 12.51 -13.18
C GLY A 17 -6.98 13.63 -12.38
N ILE A 18 -7.61 13.34 -11.23
CA ILE A 18 -8.20 14.34 -10.35
C ILE A 18 -7.95 14.03 -8.87
N GLN A 19 -7.95 15.08 -8.05
CA GLN A 19 -7.90 14.94 -6.60
C GLN A 19 -9.29 14.57 -6.06
N THR A 20 -9.32 13.74 -5.01
CA THR A 20 -10.55 13.16 -4.48
C THR A 20 -10.56 13.20 -2.95
N THR A 21 -11.74 13.01 -2.36
CA THR A 21 -11.93 12.97 -0.91
C THR A 21 -11.86 11.55 -0.33
N LEU A 22 -11.58 10.52 -1.16
CA LEU A 22 -11.44 9.14 -0.71
C LEU A 22 -10.34 8.96 0.36
N PRO A 23 -9.16 9.61 0.25
CA PRO A 23 -8.13 9.54 1.29
C PRO A 23 -8.61 10.11 2.63
N LEU A 24 -9.40 11.19 2.60
CA LEU A 24 -10.00 11.79 3.79
C LEU A 24 -11.01 10.84 4.43
N GLY A 25 -11.90 10.24 3.64
CA GLY A 25 -12.84 9.22 4.12
C GLY A 25 -12.12 8.06 4.81
N ASN A 26 -11.08 7.52 4.17
CA ASN A 26 -10.26 6.45 4.74
C ASN A 26 -9.62 6.87 6.07
N PHE A 27 -9.12 8.10 6.20
CA PHE A 27 -8.59 8.64 7.45
C PHE A 27 -9.65 8.67 8.56
N VAL A 28 -10.86 9.16 8.26
CA VAL A 28 -11.97 9.23 9.22
C VAL A 28 -12.37 7.85 9.71
N PHE A 29 -12.59 6.89 8.81
CA PHE A 29 -13.01 5.53 9.15
C PHE A 29 -11.94 4.72 9.91
N GLN A 30 -10.67 5.13 9.84
CA GLN A 30 -9.59 4.51 10.60
C GLN A 30 -9.45 5.06 12.03
N ASN A 31 -9.95 6.27 12.28
CA ASN A 31 -9.86 6.95 13.58
C ASN A 31 -10.69 6.24 14.66
N SER A 32 -10.12 6.07 15.85
CA SER A 32 -10.78 5.40 16.99
C SER A 32 -12.00 6.17 17.50
N SER A 33 -11.89 7.48 17.67
CA SER A 33 -13.00 8.32 18.13
C SER A 33 -14.20 8.27 17.19
N PHE A 34 -13.96 8.09 15.88
CA PHE A 34 -15.03 7.88 14.90
C PHE A 34 -15.69 6.49 15.06
N LYS A 35 -14.90 5.43 15.25
CA LYS A 35 -15.39 4.06 15.46
C LYS A 35 -16.20 3.92 16.75
N ASP A 36 -15.79 4.63 17.79
CA ASP A 36 -16.42 4.61 19.11
C ASP A 36 -17.66 5.54 19.19
N GLY A 37 -17.96 6.29 18.12
CA GLY A 37 -19.07 7.24 18.09
C GLY A 37 -18.81 8.54 18.86
N ASN A 38 -17.60 8.76 19.36
CA ASN A 38 -17.20 9.93 20.14
C ASN A 38 -16.66 11.05 19.23
N TYR A 39 -17.54 11.66 18.44
CA TYR A 39 -17.20 12.75 17.54
C TYR A 39 -18.29 13.82 17.51
N ASP A 40 -17.89 15.05 17.18
CA ASP A 40 -18.79 16.20 17.07
C ASP A 40 -18.66 16.90 15.70
N THR A 41 -19.40 17.98 15.49
CA THR A 41 -19.36 18.78 14.25
C THR A 41 -17.99 19.40 13.96
N HIS A 42 -17.09 19.46 14.95
CA HIS A 42 -15.74 19.99 14.84
C HIS A 42 -14.68 18.89 14.75
N PHE A 43 -15.09 17.62 14.63
CA PHE A 43 -14.19 16.46 14.60
C PHE A 43 -13.05 16.61 13.60
N LEU A 44 -13.36 17.05 12.37
CA LEU A 44 -12.36 17.26 11.33
C LEU A 44 -11.38 18.36 11.72
N GLN A 45 -11.84 19.50 12.24
CA GLN A 45 -10.95 20.59 12.63
C GLN A 45 -9.95 20.17 13.73
N LYS A 46 -10.37 19.27 14.63
CA LYS A 46 -9.56 18.78 15.75
C LYS A 46 -8.58 17.68 15.36
N ASN A 47 -8.95 16.83 14.40
CA ASN A 47 -8.22 15.59 14.09
C ASN A 47 -7.54 15.60 12.73
N TYR A 48 -7.90 16.51 11.84
CA TYR A 48 -7.40 16.55 10.47
C TYR A 48 -6.44 17.72 10.27
N SER A 49 -5.21 17.39 9.89
CA SER A 49 -4.32 18.31 9.19
C SER A 49 -3.67 17.58 8.01
N PRO A 50 -3.33 18.28 6.90
CA PRO A 50 -2.65 17.67 5.76
C PRO A 50 -1.34 16.98 6.16
N GLU A 51 -0.66 17.48 7.19
CA GLU A 51 0.58 16.93 7.74
C GLU A 51 0.35 15.61 8.47
N VAL A 52 -0.70 15.54 9.30
CA VAL A 52 -1.10 14.31 10.00
C VAL A 52 -1.50 13.23 9.00
N MET A 53 -2.21 13.61 7.94
CA MET A 53 -2.58 12.69 6.87
C MET A 53 -1.35 12.19 6.10
N LYS A 54 -0.39 13.04 5.77
CA LYS A 54 0.88 12.60 5.15
C LYS A 54 1.63 11.64 6.07
N LYS A 55 1.72 11.95 7.37
CA LYS A 55 2.41 11.12 8.38
C LYS A 55 1.82 9.71 8.50
N SER A 56 0.51 9.55 8.34
CA SER A 56 -0.12 8.21 8.35
C SER A 56 0.14 7.40 7.07
N LEU A 57 0.48 8.07 5.97
CA LEU A 57 0.79 7.44 4.69
C LEU A 57 2.28 7.02 4.59
N TRP A 58 3.20 7.78 5.18
CA TRP A 58 4.64 7.53 5.10
C TRP A 58 5.06 6.08 5.41
N PRO A 59 4.62 5.46 6.53
CA PRO A 59 4.99 4.07 6.83
C PRO A 59 4.53 3.06 5.77
N LYS A 60 3.37 3.31 5.13
CA LYS A 60 2.85 2.44 4.08
C LYS A 60 3.65 2.57 2.79
N VAL A 61 4.06 3.79 2.45
CA VAL A 61 4.91 4.07 1.28
C VAL A 61 6.29 3.43 1.45
N GLU A 62 6.90 3.58 2.62
CA GLU A 62 8.20 2.96 2.93
C GLU A 62 8.14 1.44 2.88
N ALA A 63 7.11 0.84 3.49
CA ALA A 63 6.91 -0.61 3.46
C ALA A 63 6.71 -1.12 2.02
N ALA A 64 5.93 -0.42 1.20
CA ALA A 64 5.73 -0.76 -0.20
C ALA A 64 7.03 -0.64 -1.01
N ALA A 65 7.78 0.44 -0.83
CA ALA A 65 9.07 0.63 -1.50
C ALA A 65 10.08 -0.46 -1.12
N PHE A 66 10.14 -0.83 0.16
CA PHE A 66 10.99 -1.91 0.65
C PHE A 66 10.59 -3.27 0.07
N ALA A 67 9.29 -3.58 0.02
CA ALA A 67 8.78 -4.81 -0.59
C ALA A 67 9.16 -4.91 -2.08
N ILE A 68 8.99 -3.82 -2.84
CA ILE A 68 9.39 -3.75 -4.26
C ILE A 68 10.91 -3.95 -4.41
N ALA A 69 11.72 -3.35 -3.54
CA ALA A 69 13.17 -3.53 -3.57
C ALA A 69 13.59 -4.99 -3.31
N LEU A 70 13.00 -5.64 -2.31
CA LEU A 70 13.25 -7.05 -2.03
C LEU A 70 12.83 -7.95 -3.20
N GLU A 71 11.69 -7.67 -3.82
CA GLU A 71 11.24 -8.41 -5.00
C GLU A 71 12.23 -8.26 -6.15
N ARG A 72 12.69 -7.04 -6.45
CA ARG A 72 13.75 -6.81 -7.46
C ARG A 72 15.04 -7.57 -7.17
N LEU A 73 15.49 -7.62 -5.91
CA LEU A 73 16.71 -8.36 -5.55
C LEU A 73 16.57 -9.86 -5.80
N LYS A 74 15.39 -10.45 -5.54
CA LYS A 74 15.10 -11.86 -5.85
C LYS A 74 15.21 -12.14 -7.35
N PHE A 75 14.83 -11.19 -8.20
CA PHE A 75 14.97 -11.33 -9.66
C PHE A 75 16.43 -11.26 -10.12
N ILE A 76 17.25 -10.38 -9.54
CA ILE A 76 18.67 -10.20 -9.92
C ILE A 76 19.51 -11.40 -9.50
N ASN A 77 19.24 -11.98 -8.32
CA ASN A 77 20.01 -13.11 -7.78
C ASN A 77 19.53 -14.49 -8.25
N LYS A 78 18.67 -14.59 -9.29
CA LYS A 78 18.37 -15.90 -9.85
C LYS A 78 19.66 -16.50 -10.43
N PRO A 79 20.12 -17.66 -9.93
CA PRO A 79 21.29 -18.32 -10.50
C PRO A 79 20.99 -18.59 -11.97
N GLN A 80 21.89 -18.15 -12.85
CA GLN A 80 21.91 -18.58 -14.23
C GLN A 80 22.18 -20.08 -14.20
N GLU A 81 21.11 -20.88 -14.22
CA GLU A 81 21.23 -22.33 -14.32
C GLU A 81 21.99 -22.62 -15.62
N ASN A 82 23.06 -23.39 -15.52
CA ASN A 82 24.09 -23.55 -16.53
C ASN A 82 23.53 -24.24 -17.79
N MET A 83 22.74 -23.54 -18.58
CA MET A 83 22.21 -23.99 -19.87
C MET A 83 23.34 -24.36 -20.84
N VAL A 84 24.50 -23.74 -20.63
CA VAL A 84 25.73 -23.98 -21.37
C VAL A 84 26.35 -25.33 -21.00
N SER A 85 26.35 -25.76 -19.73
CA SER A 85 27.05 -26.99 -19.32
C SER A 85 26.38 -28.26 -19.84
N GLU A 86 25.04 -28.31 -19.89
CA GLU A 86 24.29 -29.44 -20.46
C GLU A 86 24.43 -29.51 -21.98
N ALA A 87 24.45 -28.37 -22.67
CA ALA A 87 24.68 -28.30 -24.11
C ALA A 87 26.08 -28.84 -24.49
N TRP A 88 27.14 -28.43 -23.76
CA TRP A 88 28.49 -28.97 -23.96
C TRP A 88 28.65 -30.44 -23.55
N ARG A 89 27.77 -30.96 -22.67
CA ARG A 89 27.77 -32.36 -22.23
C ARG A 89 27.02 -33.26 -23.22
N LYS A 90 26.00 -32.73 -23.90
CA LYS A 90 25.23 -33.42 -24.95
C LYS A 90 25.97 -33.46 -26.28
N ALA A 91 26.74 -32.42 -26.62
CA ALA A 91 27.59 -32.37 -27.81
C ALA A 91 28.88 -33.23 -27.71
N ARG A 92 29.18 -33.77 -26.52
CA ARG A 92 30.33 -34.65 -26.25
C ARG A 92 29.98 -36.14 -26.16
N ARG A 93 28.72 -36.52 -26.40
CA ARG A 93 28.28 -37.89 -26.67
C ARG A 93 27.96 -38.03 -28.14
#